data_AF-A0A9D8Q028-F1
#
_entry.id   AF-A0A9D8Q028-F1
#
_cell.length_a   1.000
_cell.length_b   1.000
_cell.length_c   1.000
_cell.angle_alpha   90.00
_cell.angle_beta   90.00
_cell.angle_gamma   90.00
#
_symmetry.space_group_name_H-M   'P 1'
#
loop_
_entity.id
_entity.type
_entity.pdbx_description
1 polymer ?
#
loop_
_entity_poly.entity_id
_entity_poly.type
_entity_poly.pdbx_seq_one_letter_code
_entity_poly.pdbx_strand_id
1 'polypeptide(L)'
;MPSREYAKLTNAFPLSATRRQPAGPVRTIAVTGGKGGVGKTNVSANLAVALAGMGKRTLLLDADLGLANIDVILGLQPKHTLA
;
A
#
# COMPACT_ATOMS: atom_id res chain seq x y z
N MET A 1 -18.89 -9.63 -3.70
CA MET A 1 -18.80 -10.17 -2.32
C MET A 1 -17.31 -10.38 -2.05
N PRO A 2 -16.68 -9.74 -1.04
CA PRO A 2 -15.26 -9.98 -0.77
C PRO A 2 -15.07 -11.45 -0.35
N SER A 3 -14.03 -12.11 -0.85
CA SER A 3 -13.72 -13.51 -0.52
C SER A 3 -13.39 -13.65 0.98
N ARG A 4 -13.65 -14.83 1.57
CA ARG A 4 -13.32 -15.16 2.98
C ARG A 4 -11.86 -14.89 3.35
N GLU A 5 -10.98 -14.86 2.36
CA GLU A 5 -9.55 -14.60 2.51
C GLU A 5 -9.26 -13.12 2.80
N TYR A 6 -9.97 -12.21 2.13
CA TYR A 6 -9.91 -10.77 2.40
C TYR A 6 -10.37 -10.42 3.83
N ALA A 7 -11.40 -11.10 4.33
CA ALA A 7 -11.89 -10.92 5.70
C ALA A 7 -10.88 -11.37 6.78
N LYS A 8 -10.00 -12.33 6.47
CA LYS A 8 -8.92 -12.73 7.38
C LYS A 8 -7.82 -11.67 7.44
N LEU A 9 -7.50 -11.03 6.32
CA LEU A 9 -6.53 -9.93 6.26
C LEU A 9 -7.00 -8.71 7.06
N THR A 10 -8.29 -8.39 7.04
CA THR A 10 -8.86 -7.29 7.84
C THR A 10 -8.87 -7.57 9.35
N ASN A 11 -8.82 -8.84 9.78
CA ASN A 11 -8.63 -9.20 11.18
C ASN A 11 -7.15 -9.16 11.61
N ALA A 12 -6.22 -9.48 10.70
CA ALA A 12 -4.78 -9.35 10.93
C ALA A 12 -4.33 -7.87 10.97
N PHE A 13 -4.97 -7.02 10.18
CA PHE A 13 -4.83 -5.57 10.19
C PHE A 13 -6.11 -4.96 10.73
N PRO A 14 -6.30 -4.84 12.06
CA PRO A 14 -7.51 -4.26 12.61
C PRO A 14 -7.69 -2.86 12.03
N LEU A 15 -8.59 -2.74 11.05
CA LEU A 15 -9.12 -1.48 10.54
C LEU A 15 -10.05 -0.93 11.63
N SER A 16 -9.46 -0.60 12.78
CA SER A 16 -10.18 -0.04 13.90
C SER A 16 -10.68 1.34 13.47
N ALA A 17 -11.98 1.39 13.14
CA ALA A 17 -12.70 2.56 12.67
C ALA A 17 -12.80 3.70 13.71
N THR A 18 -12.14 3.57 14.86
CA THR A 18 -12.21 4.52 15.99
C THR A 18 -10.84 4.95 16.54
N ARG A 19 -9.73 4.66 15.85
CA ARG A 19 -8.40 5.08 16.32
C ARG A 19 -8.21 6.60 16.12
N ARG A 20 -8.04 7.34 17.22
CA ARG A 20 -7.74 8.79 17.28
C ARG A 20 -6.89 9.24 16.09
N GLN A 21 -7.26 10.37 15.46
CA GLN A 21 -6.40 11.05 14.49
C GLN A 21 -5.00 11.19 15.10
N PRO A 22 -3.92 10.73 14.42
CA PRO A 22 -2.57 10.93 14.91
C PRO A 22 -2.33 12.43 15.00
N ALA A 23 -2.03 12.91 16.20
CA ALA A 23 -1.84 14.33 16.49
C ALA A 23 -0.53 14.91 15.90
N GLY A 24 0.14 14.19 14.98
CA GLY A 24 1.44 14.55 14.44
C GLY A 24 1.52 14.35 12.93
N PRO A 25 2.55 14.92 12.28
CA PRO A 25 2.71 14.87 10.83
C PRO A 25 2.83 13.44 10.33
N VAL A 26 2.23 13.17 9.16
CA VAL A 26 2.40 11.90 8.45
C VAL A 26 3.83 11.83 7.93
N ARG A 27 4.53 10.73 8.24
CA ARG A 27 5.84 10.46 7.63
C ARG A 27 5.63 10.04 6.17
N THR A 28 6.16 10.83 5.25
CA THR A 28 6.14 10.55 3.80
C THR A 28 7.50 10.02 3.36
N ILE A 29 7.51 8.92 2.58
CA ILE A 29 8.71 8.29 2.05
C ILE A 29 8.53 8.16 0.54
N ALA A 30 9.43 8.75 -0.24
CA ALA A 30 9.49 8.58 -1.68
C ALA A 30 10.56 7.52 -2.02
N VAL A 31 10.14 6.42 -2.65
CA VAL A 31 11.05 5.40 -3.17
C VAL A 31 11.34 5.72 -4.63
N THR A 32 12.58 6.01 -4.95
CA THR A 32 13.02 6.45 -6.29
C THR A 32 14.28 5.70 -6.74
N GLY A 33 14.69 5.89 -7.99
CA GLY A 33 15.90 5.31 -8.58
C GLY A 33 16.06 5.70 -10.04
N GLY A 34 17.29 5.67 -10.56
CA GLY A 34 17.64 6.26 -11.87
C GLY A 34 17.33 5.42 -13.12
N LYS A 35 16.92 4.15 -12.97
CA LYS A 35 16.69 3.24 -14.11
C LYS A 35 15.40 2.43 -13.92
N GLY A 36 14.81 1.99 -15.03
CA GLY A 36 13.76 0.96 -15.05
C GLY A 36 14.28 -0.40 -14.55
N GLY A 37 13.41 -1.19 -13.92
CA GLY A 37 13.75 -2.55 -13.48
C GLY A 37 14.59 -2.69 -12.21
N VAL A 38 15.01 -1.60 -11.55
CA VAL A 38 15.82 -1.65 -10.32
C VAL A 38 15.07 -2.11 -9.05
N GLY A 39 13.81 -2.51 -9.18
CA GLY A 39 13.01 -3.05 -8.06
C GLY A 39 12.26 -2.02 -7.20
N LYS A 40 12.15 -0.75 -7.64
CA LYS A 40 11.47 0.33 -6.88
C LYS A 40 10.08 -0.08 -6.37
N THR A 41 9.24 -0.60 -7.26
CA THR A 41 7.87 -1.02 -6.93
C THR A 41 7.83 -2.17 -5.92
N ASN A 42 8.73 -3.15 -6.06
CA ASN A 42 8.85 -4.26 -5.12
C ASN A 42 9.26 -3.79 -3.71
N VAL A 43 10.22 -2.87 -3.64
CA VAL A 43 10.65 -2.27 -2.37
C VAL A 43 9.51 -1.47 -1.74
N SER A 44 8.82 -0.63 -2.51
CA SER A 44 7.68 0.15 -2.03
C SER A 44 6.56 -0.73 -1.47
N ALA A 45 6.17 -1.77 -2.21
CA ALA A 45 5.09 -2.68 -1.81
C ALA A 45 5.43 -3.44 -0.53
N ASN A 46 6.61 -4.06 -0.47
CA ASN A 46 7.02 -4.84 0.70
C ASN A 46 7.28 -3.96 1.93
N LEU A 47 7.82 -2.74 1.74
CA LEU A 47 7.95 -1.78 2.83
C LEU A 47 6.58 -1.39 3.39
N ALA A 48 5.58 -1.16 2.53
CA ALA A 48 4.24 -0.83 2.96
C ALA A 48 3.60 -1.98 3.76
N VAL A 49 3.73 -3.22 3.27
CA VAL A 49 3.26 -4.44 3.97
C VAL A 49 3.96 -4.60 5.33
N ALA A 50 5.28 -4.41 5.39
CA ALA A 50 6.02 -4.51 6.65
C ALA A 50 5.58 -3.44 7.66
N LEU A 51 5.44 -2.19 7.23
CA LEU A 51 4.96 -1.09 8.09
C LEU A 51 3.54 -1.35 8.60
N ALA A 52 2.65 -1.82 7.72
CA ALA A 52 1.31 -2.25 8.12
C ALA A 52 1.41 -3.40 9.14
N GLY A 53 2.29 -4.39 8.91
CA GLY A 53 2.57 -5.54 9.79
C GLY A 53 2.98 -5.13 11.20
N MET A 54 3.64 -3.97 11.33
CA MET A 54 4.03 -3.35 12.59
C MET A 54 2.90 -2.50 13.23
N GLY A 55 1.66 -2.59 12.74
CA GLY A 55 0.51 -1.83 13.24
C GLY A 55 0.51 -0.34 12.88
N LYS A 56 1.30 0.08 11.88
CA LYS A 56 1.28 1.45 11.36
C LYS A 56 0.11 1.61 10.38
N ARG A 57 -0.50 2.80 10.37
CA ARG A 57 -1.45 3.17 9.31
C ARG A 57 -0.64 3.59 8.10
N THR A 58 -0.63 2.75 7.08
CA THR A 58 0.25 2.89 5.92
C THR A 58 -0.59 3.10 4.68
N LEU A 59 -0.24 4.12 3.90
CA LEU A 59 -0.77 4.35 2.55
C LEU A 59 0.37 4.08 1.56
N LEU A 60 0.11 3.24 0.57
CA LEU A 60 0.97 3.05 -0.58
C LEU A 60 0.35 3.75 -1.78
N LEU A 61 1.11 4.65 -2.41
CA LEU A 61 0.71 5.38 -3.61
C LEU A 61 1.62 4.96 -4.77
N ASP A 62 1.02 4.46 -5.85
CA ASP A 62 1.74 4.31 -7.12
C ASP A 62 1.79 5.67 -7.83
N ALA A 63 2.99 6.24 -7.93
CA ALA A 63 3.23 7.51 -8.60
C ALA A 63 3.67 7.33 -10.06
N ASP A 64 3.81 6.09 -10.53
CA ASP A 64 4.07 5.78 -11.94
C ASP A 64 2.73 5.69 -12.69
N LEU A 65 2.14 6.85 -13.01
CA LEU A 65 0.80 6.93 -13.62
C LEU A 65 0.74 6.38 -15.06
N GLY A 66 1.89 6.22 -15.73
CA GLY A 66 1.95 5.72 -17.11
C GLY A 66 2.10 4.20 -17.20
N LEU A 67 2.75 3.58 -16.22
CA LEU A 67 3.02 2.15 -16.17
C LEU A 67 2.86 1.65 -14.72
N ALA A 68 1.71 1.95 -14.12
CA ALA A 68 1.41 1.51 -12.76
C ALA A 68 1.57 -0.02 -12.67
N ASN A 69 2.24 -0.48 -11.62
CA ASN A 69 2.62 -1.89 -11.46
C ASN A 69 2.18 -2.46 -10.10
N ILE A 70 1.74 -1.61 -9.18
CA ILE A 70 1.35 -2.05 -7.82
C ILE A 70 0.14 -2.98 -7.85
N ASP A 71 -0.84 -2.70 -8.70
CA ASP A 71 -2.03 -3.54 -8.87
C ASP A 71 -1.66 -4.94 -9.37
N VAL A 72 -0.79 -5.04 -10.38
CA VAL A 72 -0.31 -6.33 -10.90
C VAL A 72 0.45 -7.12 -9.83
N ILE A 73 1.40 -6.49 -9.14
CA ILE A 73 2.24 -7.16 -8.13
C ILE A 73 1.41 -7.61 -6.92
N LEU A 74 0.39 -6.84 -6.54
CA LEU A 74 -0.51 -7.18 -5.43
C LEU A 74 -1.71 -8.03 -5.87
N GLY A 75 -1.85 -8.38 -7.15
CA GLY A 75 -2.97 -9.15 -7.67
C GLY A 75 -4.33 -8.45 -7.55
N LEU A 76 -4.34 -7.12 -7.63
CA LEU A 76 -5.54 -6.28 -7.50
C LEU A 76 -6.18 -6.02 -8.87
N GLN A 77 -7.49 -5.85 -8.88
CA GLN A 77 -8.27 -5.41 -10.05
C GLN A 77 -9.02 -4.11 -9.68
N PRO A 78 -8.36 -2.95 -9.76
CA PRO A 78 -8.98 -1.68 -9.39
C PRO A 78 -10.08 -1.29 -10.39
N LYS A 79 -11.20 -0.76 -9.88
CA LYS A 79 -12.30 -0.25 -10.72
C LYS A 79 -12.08 1.18 -11.21
N HIS A 80 -11.23 1.93 -10.50
CA HIS A 80 -10.89 3.32 -10.80
C HIS A 80 -9.40 3.53 -10.52
N THR A 81 -8.77 4.36 -11.33
CA THR A 81 -7.37 4.79 -11.21
C THR A 81 -7.29 6.29 -10.97
N LEU A 82 -6.08 6.82 -10.76
CA LEU A 82 -5.85 8.27 -10.64
C LEU A 82 -5.78 8.99 -11.99
N ALA A 83 -5.47 8.26 -13.06
CA ALA A 83 -5.57 8.70 -14.44
C ALA A 83 -6.98 8.41 -14.99
#